data_AF-A0A7J9AHQ0-F1
#
_entry.id   AF-A0A7J9AHQ0-F1
#
_cell.length_a   1.000
_cell.length_b   1.000
_cell.length_c   1.000
_cell.angle_alpha   90.00
_cell.angle_beta   90.00
_cell.angle_gamma   90.00
#
_symmetry.space_group_name_H-M   'P 1'
#
loop_
_entity.id
_entity.type
_entity.pdbx_description
1 polymer ?
#
loop_
_entity_poly.entity_id
_entity_poly.type
_entity_poly.pdbx_seq_one_letter_code
_entity_poly.pdbx_strand_id
1 'polypeptide(L)' 'MLSILPPTLRRSLGRPTGVRKKEPDEPQTTTKLTKKRVEMKCSKCKKLGRNKRS' A
#
# COMPACT_ATOMS: atom_id res chain seq x y z
N MET A 1 9.89 44.48 21.29
CA MET A 1 8.79 43.81 20.56
C MET A 1 8.84 42.33 20.91
N LEU A 2 7.90 41.83 21.70
CA LEU A 2 7.87 40.42 22.10
C LEU A 2 7.34 39.60 20.91
N SER A 3 8.19 38.77 20.31
CA SER A 3 7.80 37.90 19.20
C SER A 3 6.90 36.78 19.73
N ILE A 4 5.60 36.92 19.50
CA ILE A 4 4.60 35.90 19.84
C ILE A 4 4.80 34.74 18.88
N LEU A 5 5.43 33.67 19.37
CA LEU A 5 5.53 32.41 18.64
C LEU A 5 4.12 31.78 18.55
N PRO A 6 3.72 31.27 17.37
CA PRO A 6 2.44 30.58 17.25
C PRO A 6 2.42 29.33 18.12
N PRO A 7 1.23 28.91 18.61
CA PRO A 7 1.10 27.72 19.43
C PRO A 7 1.57 26.48 18.65
N THR A 8 2.38 25.65 19.30
CA THR A 8 2.84 24.38 18.71
C THR A 8 1.66 23.43 18.58
N LEU A 9 1.18 23.24 17.35
CA LEU A 9 0.12 22.29 17.05
C LEU A 9 0.64 20.87 17.29
N ARG A 10 0.23 20.26 18.42
CA ARG A 10 0.46 18.84 18.67
C ARG A 10 -0.33 18.03 17.64
N ARG A 11 0.34 17.11 16.95
CA ARG A 11 -0.36 16.15 16.07
C ARG A 11 -1.16 15.18 16.93
N SER A 12 -2.37 14.86 16.50
CA SER A 12 -3.15 13.79 17.13
C SER A 12 -2.39 12.46 17.02
N LEU A 13 -2.42 11.69 18.10
CA LEU A 13 -1.92 10.33 18.13
C LEU A 13 -2.71 9.52 17.09
N GLY A 14 -2.06 9.16 15.98
CA GLY A 14 -2.70 8.46 14.85
C GLY A 14 -2.64 9.18 13.51
N ARG A 15 -2.26 10.47 13.44
CA ARG A 15 -2.01 11.14 12.16
C ARG A 15 -0.72 10.61 11.54
N PRO A 16 -0.74 9.97 10.35
CA PRO A 16 0.47 9.51 9.70
C PRO A 16 1.39 10.70 9.46
N THR A 17 2.60 10.64 10.02
CA THR A 17 3.67 11.54 9.59
C THR A 17 4.01 11.14 8.16
N GLY A 18 4.09 12.11 7.24
CA GLY A 18 4.43 11.86 5.83
C GLY A 18 5.51 10.79 5.77
N VAL A 19 5.13 9.63 5.22
CA VAL A 19 5.91 8.39 5.41
C VAL A 19 7.30 8.61 4.82
N ARG A 20 8.33 8.24 5.59
CA ARG A 20 9.71 8.24 5.10
C ARG A 20 9.76 7.49 3.76
N LYS A 21 10.35 8.11 2.74
CA LYS A 21 10.66 7.40 1.49
C LYS A 21 11.68 6.30 1.82
N LYS A 22 11.34 5.07 1.49
CA LYS A 22 12.21 3.90 1.66
C LYS A 22 13.47 4.09 0.83
N GLU A 23 14.62 3.84 1.43
CA GLU A 23 15.93 3.89 0.77
C GLU A 23 16.08 2.65 -0.12
N PRO A 24 16.79 2.70 -1.27
CA PRO A 24 16.83 1.60 -2.23
C PRO A 24 17.27 0.25 -1.65
N ASP A 25 18.09 0.25 -0.60
CA ASP A 25 18.65 -0.96 0.01
C ASP A 25 17.77 -1.53 1.12
N GLU A 26 16.73 -0.81 1.55
CA GLU A 26 15.90 -1.26 2.66
C GLU A 26 15.09 -2.51 2.25
N PRO A 27 15.21 -3.64 2.98
CA PRO A 27 14.63 -4.91 2.57
C PRO A 27 13.11 -4.78 2.46
N GLN A 28 12.55 -5.08 1.29
CA GLN A 28 11.12 -5.13 1.10
C GLN A 28 10.59 -6.36 1.84
N THR A 29 9.84 -6.16 2.93
CA THR A 29 9.03 -7.24 3.50
C THR A 29 7.99 -7.63 2.45
N THR A 30 8.30 -8.66 1.67
CA THR A 30 7.49 -9.21 0.58
C THR A 30 6.28 -9.98 1.09
N THR A 31 5.70 -9.57 2.22
CA THR A 31 4.45 -10.14 2.77
C THR A 31 3.25 -9.86 1.86
N LYS A 32 3.40 -9.03 0.83
CA LYS A 32 2.40 -8.90 -0.23
C LYS A 32 2.32 -10.21 -1.01
N LEU A 33 1.23 -10.95 -0.83
CA LEU A 33 0.93 -12.16 -1.57
C LEU A 33 0.96 -11.86 -3.08
N THR A 34 2.05 -12.22 -3.75
CA THR A 34 2.15 -12.02 -5.20
C THR A 34 1.31 -13.09 -5.90
N LYS A 35 0.45 -12.67 -6.85
CA LYS A 35 -0.34 -13.59 -7.68
C LYS A 35 0.52 -14.32 -8.74
N LYS A 36 1.85 -14.31 -8.61
CA LYS A 36 2.80 -14.85 -9.60
C LYS A 36 2.61 -16.34 -9.90
N ARG A 37 1.92 -17.09 -9.03
CA ARG A 37 1.65 -18.53 -9.21
C ARG A 37 0.15 -18.89 -9.23
N VAL A 38 -0.74 -17.90 -9.37
CA VAL A 38 -2.19 -18.16 -9.39
C VAL A 38 -2.67 -18.23 -10.84
N GLU A 39 -2.97 -19.44 -11.30
CA GLU A 39 -3.63 -19.67 -12.59
C GLU A 39 -5.11 -19.26 -12.51
N MET A 40 -5.47 -18.19 -13.23
CA MET A 40 -6.86 -17.76 -13.33
C MET A 40 -7.60 -18.60 -14.37
N LYS A 41 -8.51 -19.48 -13.90
CA LYS A 41 -9.37 -20.32 -14.74
C LYS A 41 -10.77 -19.72 -14.83
N CYS A 42 -11.43 -19.86 -15.99
CA CYS A 42 -12.82 -19.44 -16.14
C CYS A 42 -13.73 -20.23 -15.18
N SER A 43 -14.58 -19.55 -14.43
CA SER A 43 -15.52 -20.20 -13.47
C SER A 43 -16.52 -21.14 -14.16
N LYS A 44 -16.92 -20.84 -15.40
CA LYS A 44 -17.90 -21.64 -16.15
C LYS A 44 -17.28 -22.88 -16.80
N CYS A 45 -16.12 -22.75 -17.43
CA CYS A 45 -15.55 -23.81 -18.27
C CYS A 45 -14.19 -24.33 -17.80
N LYS A 46 -13.64 -23.81 -16.70
CA LYS A 46 -12.34 -24.19 -16.09
C LYS A 46 -11.12 -24.12 -17.03
N LYS A 47 -11.27 -23.53 -18.21
CA LYS A 47 -10.20 -23.29 -19.20
C LYS A 47 -9.44 -22.01 -18.88
N LEU A 48 -8.16 -22.01 -19.23
CA LEU A 48 -7.26 -20.85 -19.18
C LEU A 48 -7.49 -19.91 -20.38
N GLY A 49 -7.03 -18.67 -20.26
CA GLY A 49 -7.00 -17.72 -21.40
C GLY A 49 -8.34 -17.04 -21.73
N ARG A 50 -9.39 -17.25 -20.94
CA ARG A 50 -10.65 -16.50 -21.06
C ARG A 50 -11.35 -16.35 -19.72
N ASN A 51 -12.07 -15.25 -19.56
CA ASN A 51 -12.99 -15.05 -18.43
C ASN A 51 -14.41 -15.43 -18.84
N LYS A 52 -15.28 -15.69 -17.85
CA LYS A 52 -16.71 -15.88 -18.08
C LYS A 52 -17.29 -14.57 -18.64
N ARG A 53 -17.78 -14.57 -19.88
CA ARG A 53 -18.74 -13.58 -20.34
C ARG A 53 -20.13 -14.11 -19.95
N SER A 54 -20.97 -13.22 -19.42
CA SER A 54 -22.33 -13.50 -18.92
C SER A 54 -23.07 -14.49 -19.80
#